data_AF-A0A2E1X0Q2-F1
#
_entry.id   AF-A0A2E1X0Q2-F1
#
_cell.length_a   1.000
_cell.length_b   1.000
_cell.length_c   1.000
_cell.angle_alpha   90.00
_cell.angle_beta   90.00
_cell.angle_gamma   90.00
#
_symmetry.space_group_name_H-M   'P 1'
#
loop_
_entity.id
_entity.type
_entity.pdbx_description
1 polymer ?
#
loop_
_entity_poly.entity_id
_entity_poly.type
_entity_poly.pdbx_seq_one_letter_code
_entity_poly.pdbx_strand_id
1 'polypeptide(L)'
;MQIDKIKDKLIKLYQKSLYIDDVNVQEHPIRVIESCKSLIGIDRLLPNQKLVRFSDEYCKNFKLNDIEFDENQFEIPAVIGFLDLELALLDGNIEDSFKNAYYLTKVSDGKQILEFLLEFSIKYGTNTFLLILSIIRMEMFIGFKNILPSLFLSIKYIISDTNNRKKESNKYVNEILSNNVINKADLNIFLNLYRLIDEDLVRIDKISPYIYESARLNCNFKKEKINVKVINDQLAYGRMWISKHLTDLDYKKYSVNLLLDLDAFRACFKMSNSQDENKVLWSYLNENL
;
A
#
# COMPACT_ATOMS: atom_id res chain seq x y z
N MET A 1 17.51 -16.37 14.44
CA MET A 1 18.83 -15.75 14.16
C MET A 1 18.94 -15.14 12.76
N GLN A 2 18.66 -15.85 11.66
CA GLN A 2 18.72 -15.24 10.31
C GLN A 2 17.51 -14.33 10.02
N ILE A 3 16.30 -14.74 10.42
CA ILE A 3 15.07 -13.96 10.22
C ILE A 3 15.04 -12.66 11.04
N ASP A 4 15.63 -12.67 12.24
CA ASP A 4 15.70 -11.49 13.10
C ASP A 4 16.61 -10.41 12.49
N LYS A 5 17.76 -10.82 11.93
CA LYS A 5 18.64 -9.91 11.19
C LYS A 5 17.97 -9.31 9.96
N ILE A 6 17.17 -10.09 9.24
CA ILE A 6 16.38 -9.60 8.11
C ILE A 6 15.36 -8.56 8.59
N LYS A 7 14.63 -8.86 9.68
CA LYS A 7 13.68 -7.95 10.30
C LYS A 7 14.35 -6.63 10.66
N ASP A 8 15.46 -6.65 11.37
CA ASP A 8 16.18 -5.44 11.78
C ASP A 8 16.63 -4.60 10.57
N LYS A 9 17.10 -5.25 9.50
CA LYS A 9 17.49 -4.55 8.27
C LYS A 9 16.30 -3.88 7.58
N LEU A 10 15.17 -4.57 7.46
CA LEU A 10 13.95 -4.01 6.87
C LEU A 10 13.40 -2.84 7.69
N ILE A 11 13.47 -2.94 9.03
CA ILE A 11 13.06 -1.84 9.92
C ILE A 11 13.93 -0.60 9.69
N LYS A 12 15.25 -0.77 9.63
CA LYS A 12 16.17 0.35 9.37
C LYS A 12 15.94 0.99 8.00
N LEU A 13 15.68 0.17 6.97
CA LEU A 13 15.35 0.68 5.65
C LEU A 13 14.05 1.48 5.68
N TYR A 14 13.00 0.94 6.31
CA TYR A 14 11.71 1.61 6.46
C TYR A 14 11.84 2.95 7.18
N GLN A 15 12.54 2.98 8.32
CA GLN A 15 12.76 4.21 9.09
C GLN A 15 13.45 5.29 8.26
N LYS A 16 14.46 4.93 7.47
CA LYS A 16 15.10 5.87 6.54
C LYS A 16 14.14 6.34 5.45
N SER A 17 13.34 5.43 4.91
CA SER A 17 12.39 5.75 3.85
C SER A 17 11.22 6.64 4.26
N LEU A 18 11.01 6.87 5.55
CA LEU A 18 10.05 7.88 6.04
C LEU A 18 10.48 9.32 5.73
N TYR A 19 11.76 9.52 5.42
CA TYR A 19 12.39 10.80 5.10
C TYR A 19 12.73 10.92 3.62
N ILE A 20 12.10 10.10 2.77
CA ILE A 20 12.22 10.22 1.31
C ILE A 20 10.93 10.89 0.82
N ASP A 21 11.04 12.02 0.14
CA ASP A 21 9.92 12.71 -0.51
C ASP A 21 10.19 12.94 -2.00
N ASP A 22 9.23 13.54 -2.70
CA ASP A 22 9.26 13.84 -4.13
C ASP A 22 9.52 12.64 -5.07
N VAL A 23 9.21 11.44 -4.60
CA VAL A 23 9.24 10.21 -5.40
C VAL A 23 7.84 9.89 -5.90
N ASN A 24 7.71 9.29 -7.08
CA ASN A 24 6.44 8.73 -7.53
C ASN A 24 5.88 7.78 -6.46
N VAL A 25 4.67 8.06 -5.99
CA VAL A 25 3.97 7.27 -4.97
C VAL A 25 3.93 5.78 -5.32
N GLN A 26 3.80 5.44 -6.60
CA GLN A 26 3.72 4.06 -7.05
C GLN A 26 5.04 3.30 -6.87
N GLU A 27 6.17 4.00 -6.84
CA GLU A 27 7.50 3.39 -6.74
C GLU A 27 8.20 3.78 -5.43
N HIS A 28 7.47 4.38 -4.49
CA HIS A 28 8.06 4.86 -3.24
C HIS A 28 8.78 3.71 -2.48
N PRO A 29 9.98 3.94 -1.92
CA PRO A 29 10.77 2.90 -1.27
C PRO A 29 10.03 2.12 -0.17
N ILE A 30 9.15 2.77 0.59
CA ILE A 30 8.30 2.09 1.59
C ILE A 30 7.46 0.98 0.95
N ARG A 31 6.88 1.21 -0.24
CA ARG A 31 6.09 0.19 -0.94
C ARG A 31 6.96 -1.02 -1.28
N VAL A 32 8.16 -0.78 -1.79
CA VAL A 32 9.11 -1.84 -2.16
C VAL A 32 9.56 -2.63 -0.93
N ILE A 33 9.87 -1.95 0.18
CA ILE A 33 10.28 -2.58 1.44
C ILE A 33 9.14 -3.45 1.99
N GLU A 34 7.92 -2.92 2.03
CA GLU A 34 6.73 -3.65 2.52
C GLU A 34 6.47 -4.89 1.65
N SER A 35 6.50 -4.75 0.33
CA SER A 35 6.29 -5.87 -0.59
C SER A 35 7.39 -6.92 -0.45
N CYS A 36 8.66 -6.52 -0.36
CA CYS A 36 9.77 -7.46 -0.09
C CYS A 36 9.58 -8.18 1.24
N LYS A 37 9.19 -7.46 2.30
CA LYS A 37 8.89 -8.04 3.62
C LYS A 37 7.76 -9.06 3.55
N SER A 38 6.70 -8.75 2.83
CA SER A 38 5.54 -9.64 2.67
C SER A 38 5.86 -10.87 1.82
N LEU A 39 6.69 -10.73 0.77
CA LEU A 39 7.19 -11.83 -0.05
C LEU A 39 8.15 -12.75 0.71
N ILE A 40 9.09 -12.20 1.49
CA ILE A 40 9.93 -12.97 2.42
C ILE A 40 9.05 -13.75 3.41
N GLY A 41 7.94 -13.16 3.84
CA GLY A 41 7.00 -13.77 4.78
C GLY A 41 6.27 -15.01 4.26
N ILE A 42 6.33 -15.31 2.95
CA ILE A 42 5.74 -16.53 2.36
C ILE A 42 6.48 -17.78 2.86
N ASP A 43 7.82 -17.74 2.88
CA ASP A 43 8.68 -18.81 3.40
C ASP A 43 9.64 -18.26 4.44
N ARG A 44 9.26 -18.44 5.71
CA ARG A 44 10.06 -17.99 6.86
C ARG A 44 11.20 -18.95 7.21
N LEU A 45 11.15 -20.20 6.72
CA LEU A 45 12.20 -21.19 6.97
C LEU A 45 13.39 -20.95 6.05
N LEU A 46 13.12 -20.57 4.79
CA LEU A 46 14.12 -20.26 3.78
C LEU A 46 13.92 -18.85 3.21
N PRO A 47 14.15 -17.79 4.02
CA PRO A 47 13.87 -16.42 3.59
C PRO A 47 14.78 -15.99 2.44
N ASN A 48 14.19 -15.51 1.35
CA ASN A 48 14.91 -15.10 0.16
C ASN A 48 15.73 -13.80 0.39
N GLN A 49 17.04 -13.97 0.59
CA GLN A 49 17.99 -12.87 0.83
C GLN A 49 18.10 -11.87 -0.33
N LYS A 50 17.78 -12.30 -1.57
CA LYS A 50 17.82 -11.43 -2.74
C LYS A 50 16.83 -10.26 -2.60
N LEU A 51 15.70 -10.47 -1.94
CA LEU A 51 14.71 -9.42 -1.69
C LEU A 51 15.23 -8.34 -0.74
N VAL A 52 15.91 -8.74 0.33
CA VAL A 52 16.53 -7.79 1.28
C VAL A 52 17.64 -6.99 0.62
N ARG A 53 18.44 -7.65 -0.24
CA ARG A 53 19.47 -7.00 -1.04
C ARG A 53 18.87 -5.99 -2.01
N PHE A 54 17.79 -6.37 -2.70
CA PHE A 54 17.09 -5.49 -3.63
C PHE A 54 16.55 -4.24 -2.93
N SER A 55 15.88 -4.38 -1.79
CA SER A 55 15.39 -3.22 -1.02
C SER A 55 16.52 -2.28 -0.62
N ASP A 56 17.67 -2.81 -0.18
CA ASP A 56 18.84 -2.02 0.22
C ASP A 56 19.47 -1.27 -0.95
N GLU A 57 19.64 -1.94 -2.10
CA GLU A 57 20.16 -1.32 -3.33
C GLU A 57 19.19 -0.26 -3.86
N TYR A 58 17.88 -0.52 -3.83
CA TYR A 58 16.87 0.42 -4.28
C TYR A 58 16.85 1.70 -3.43
N CYS A 59 16.88 1.59 -2.10
CA CYS A 59 16.82 2.74 -1.20
C CYS A 59 18.02 3.68 -1.32
N LYS A 60 19.18 3.21 -1.79
CA LYS A 60 20.39 4.03 -1.96
C LYS A 60 20.27 5.10 -3.04
N ASN A 61 19.28 4.99 -3.93
CA ASN A 61 19.09 5.92 -5.04
C ASN A 61 18.37 7.21 -4.63
N PHE A 62 17.91 7.30 -3.38
CA PHE A 62 17.06 8.39 -2.91
C PHE A 62 17.79 9.27 -1.90
N LYS A 63 17.48 10.56 -1.94
CA LYS A 63 17.95 11.52 -0.95
C LYS A 63 17.01 11.51 0.26
N LEU A 64 17.59 11.77 1.43
CA LEU A 64 16.84 11.94 2.66
C LEU A 64 16.63 13.43 2.89
N ASN A 65 15.39 13.80 3.22
CA ASN A 65 14.96 15.15 3.52
C ASN A 65 14.31 15.15 4.91
N ASP A 66 14.81 16.03 5.78
CA ASP A 66 14.28 16.15 7.14
C ASP A 66 12.85 16.72 7.11
N ILE A 67 12.07 16.34 8.12
CA ILE A 67 10.73 16.91 8.33
C ILE A 67 10.87 17.97 9.41
N GLU A 68 10.75 19.24 9.00
CA GLU A 68 10.71 20.36 9.92
C GLU A 68 9.32 20.45 10.57
N PHE A 69 9.25 20.13 11.87
CA PHE A 69 8.06 20.30 12.69
C PHE A 69 8.47 20.55 14.14
N ASP A 70 8.10 21.71 14.69
CA ASP A 70 8.41 22.05 16.08
C ASP A 70 7.16 21.89 16.95
N GLU A 71 7.11 20.78 17.70
CA GLU A 71 6.02 20.44 18.61
C GLU A 71 5.78 21.50 19.70
N ASN A 72 6.79 22.30 20.04
CA ASN A 72 6.73 23.25 21.16
C ASN A 72 6.00 24.55 20.80
N GLN A 73 5.65 24.75 19.53
CA GLN A 73 4.99 25.98 19.07
C GLN A 73 3.47 25.92 19.20
N PHE A 74 2.91 24.79 19.62
CA PHE A 74 1.47 24.53 19.53
C PHE A 74 0.82 24.30 20.89
N GLU A 75 -0.16 25.13 21.22
CA GLU A 75 -1.07 24.87 22.34
C GLU A 75 -2.17 23.89 21.91
N ILE A 76 -2.33 22.81 22.68
CA ILE A 76 -3.32 21.78 22.40
C ILE A 76 -4.74 22.36 22.59
N PRO A 77 -5.62 22.33 21.57
CA PRO A 77 -6.96 22.88 21.68
C PRO A 77 -7.85 22.01 22.58
N ALA A 78 -8.91 22.62 23.11
CA ALA A 78 -9.86 21.95 24.00
C ALA A 78 -10.67 20.84 23.31
N VAL A 79 -10.88 20.97 21.99
CA VAL A 79 -11.59 19.99 21.16
C VAL A 79 -10.67 19.61 20.01
N ILE A 80 -10.46 18.31 19.84
CA ILE A 80 -9.67 17.73 18.75
C ILE A 80 -10.56 16.75 18.00
N GLY A 81 -10.67 16.91 16.68
CA GLY A 81 -11.47 16.05 15.83
C GLY A 81 -10.84 15.77 14.47
N PHE A 82 -11.32 14.72 13.81
CA PHE A 82 -10.88 14.38 12.45
C PHE A 82 -11.35 15.40 11.40
N LEU A 83 -12.40 16.18 11.70
CA LEU A 83 -12.95 17.17 10.77
C LEU A 83 -11.93 18.26 10.45
N ASP A 84 -11.21 18.78 11.45
CA ASP A 84 -10.21 19.83 11.24
C ASP A 84 -9.04 19.36 10.37
N LEU A 85 -8.63 18.09 10.55
CA LEU A 85 -7.65 17.45 9.68
C LEU A 85 -8.20 17.26 8.25
N GLU A 86 -9.45 16.82 8.08
CA GLU A 86 -10.08 16.67 6.77
C GLU A 86 -10.11 18.00 6.01
N LEU A 87 -10.53 19.08 6.67
CA LEU A 87 -10.59 20.41 6.09
C LEU A 87 -9.20 20.93 5.71
N ALA A 88 -8.21 20.80 6.59
CA ALA A 88 -6.83 21.20 6.29
C ALA A 88 -6.23 20.44 5.08
N LEU A 89 -6.51 19.13 4.98
CA LEU A 89 -6.12 18.33 3.82
C LEU A 89 -6.85 18.76 2.55
N LEU A 90 -8.13 19.11 2.65
CA LEU A 90 -8.93 19.60 1.52
C LEU A 90 -8.39 20.91 0.98
N ASP A 91 -8.01 21.82 1.87
CA ASP A 91 -7.46 23.14 1.56
C ASP A 91 -5.98 23.10 1.11
N GLY A 92 -5.33 21.94 1.23
CA GLY A 92 -3.92 21.77 0.87
C GLY A 92 -2.95 22.48 1.82
N ASN A 93 -3.40 22.83 3.03
CA ASN A 93 -2.57 23.51 4.02
C ASN A 93 -1.70 22.49 4.77
N ILE A 94 -0.42 22.41 4.41
CA ILE A 94 0.53 21.45 5.00
C ILE A 94 0.75 21.67 6.50
N GLU A 95 0.88 22.93 6.92
CA GLU A 95 1.16 23.29 8.30
C GLU A 95 -0.03 22.95 9.20
N ASP A 96 -1.24 23.36 8.79
CA ASP A 96 -2.46 23.02 9.53
C ASP A 96 -2.73 21.52 9.52
N SER A 97 -2.43 20.81 8.43
CA SER A 97 -2.58 19.36 8.38
C SER A 97 -1.63 18.65 9.34
N PHE A 98 -0.35 19.07 9.39
CA PHE A 98 0.62 18.53 10.36
C PHE A 98 0.20 18.82 11.80
N LYS A 99 -0.20 20.06 12.09
CA LYS A 99 -0.68 20.48 13.40
C LYS A 99 -1.88 19.64 13.86
N ASN A 100 -2.91 19.49 13.03
CA ASN A 100 -4.10 18.72 13.37
C ASN A 100 -3.78 17.22 13.54
N ALA A 101 -2.91 16.65 12.71
CA ALA A 101 -2.46 15.28 12.88
C ALA A 101 -1.69 15.09 14.20
N TYR A 102 -0.81 16.02 14.55
CA TYR A 102 -0.10 16.03 15.83
C TYR A 102 -1.08 16.11 17.01
N TYR A 103 -2.08 16.99 16.98
CA TYR A 103 -3.11 17.06 18.02
C TYR A 103 -3.85 15.74 18.20
N LEU A 104 -4.24 15.10 17.09
CA LEU A 104 -4.89 13.78 17.14
C LEU A 104 -4.00 12.73 17.81
N THR A 105 -2.66 12.78 17.65
CA THR A 105 -1.76 11.84 18.34
C THR A 105 -1.76 11.97 19.86
N LYS A 106 -2.26 13.09 20.41
CA LYS A 106 -2.36 13.29 21.87
C LYS A 106 -3.60 12.62 22.48
N VAL A 107 -4.60 12.30 21.66
CA VAL A 107 -5.90 11.80 22.10
C VAL A 107 -6.33 10.49 21.42
N SER A 108 -5.54 9.99 20.47
CA SER A 108 -5.83 8.79 19.69
C SER A 108 -4.56 7.99 19.41
N ASP A 109 -4.69 6.67 19.36
CA ASP A 109 -3.64 5.80 18.86
C ASP A 109 -3.39 6.12 17.39
N GLY A 110 -2.12 6.35 17.03
CA GLY A 110 -1.72 6.75 15.67
C GLY A 110 -2.22 5.84 14.55
N LYS A 111 -2.57 4.58 14.88
CA LYS A 111 -3.26 3.64 13.98
C LYS A 111 -4.53 4.23 13.37
N GLN A 112 -5.43 4.78 14.19
CA GLN A 112 -6.72 5.31 13.70
C GLN A 112 -6.53 6.54 12.80
N ILE A 113 -5.47 7.30 13.04
CA ILE A 113 -5.13 8.49 12.25
C ILE A 113 -4.59 8.07 10.87
N LEU A 114 -3.69 7.08 10.80
CA LEU A 114 -3.23 6.52 9.52
C LEU A 114 -4.39 5.90 8.73
N GLU A 115 -5.27 5.15 9.38
CA GLU A 115 -6.46 4.59 8.72
C GLU A 115 -7.42 5.67 8.23
N PHE A 116 -7.53 6.81 8.93
CA PHE A 116 -8.27 7.96 8.45
C PHE A 116 -7.62 8.57 7.20
N LEU A 117 -6.29 8.70 7.15
CA LEU A 117 -5.58 9.18 5.95
C LEU A 117 -5.74 8.21 4.77
N LEU A 118 -5.81 6.90 5.04
CA LEU A 118 -6.13 5.88 4.03
C LEU A 118 -7.57 6.05 3.51
N GLU A 119 -8.54 6.19 4.41
CA GLU A 119 -9.96 6.49 4.09
C GLU A 119 -10.06 7.72 3.21
N PHE A 120 -9.44 8.83 3.62
CA PHE A 120 -9.37 10.07 2.85
C PHE A 120 -8.84 9.84 1.44
N SER A 121 -7.71 9.14 1.33
CA SER A 121 -7.04 8.91 0.05
C SER A 121 -7.90 8.10 -0.93
N ILE A 122 -8.63 7.10 -0.43
CA ILE A 122 -9.52 6.26 -1.24
C ILE A 122 -10.79 7.05 -1.61
N LYS A 123 -11.41 7.73 -0.64
CA LYS A 123 -12.61 8.57 -0.82
C LYS A 123 -12.42 9.61 -1.92
N TYR A 124 -11.26 10.26 -1.96
CA TYR A 124 -10.95 11.30 -2.96
C TYR A 124 -10.20 10.76 -4.20
N GLY A 125 -10.12 9.43 -4.35
CA GLY A 125 -9.58 8.79 -5.56
C GLY A 125 -8.10 9.03 -5.84
N THR A 126 -7.31 9.42 -4.83
CA THR A 126 -5.86 9.64 -4.93
C THR A 126 -5.11 8.32 -4.98
N ASN A 127 -3.98 8.24 -5.68
CA ASN A 127 -3.13 7.02 -5.66
C ASN A 127 -2.28 6.92 -4.38
N THR A 128 -2.27 7.96 -3.55
CA THR A 128 -1.63 8.03 -2.23
C THR A 128 -2.03 6.89 -1.29
N PHE A 129 -3.22 6.31 -1.47
CA PHE A 129 -3.65 5.15 -0.68
C PHE A 129 -2.65 3.98 -0.76
N LEU A 130 -1.95 3.80 -1.89
CA LEU A 130 -0.96 2.72 -2.07
C LEU A 130 0.21 2.86 -1.11
N LEU A 131 0.69 4.09 -0.92
CA LEU A 131 1.77 4.39 0.02
C LEU A 131 1.28 4.28 1.46
N ILE A 132 0.12 4.86 1.78
CA ILE A 132 -0.43 4.82 3.15
C ILE A 132 -0.72 3.38 3.59
N LEU A 133 -1.27 2.54 2.71
CA LEU A 133 -1.46 1.11 2.99
C LEU A 133 -0.12 0.42 3.32
N SER A 134 0.93 0.75 2.57
CA SER A 134 2.28 0.19 2.83
C SER A 134 2.84 0.68 4.17
N ILE A 135 2.62 1.95 4.51
CA ILE A 135 2.98 2.55 5.81
C ILE A 135 2.25 1.83 6.96
N ILE A 136 0.93 1.69 6.89
CA ILE A 136 0.13 1.01 7.91
C ILE A 136 0.66 -0.40 8.16
N ARG A 137 0.92 -1.17 7.09
CA ARG A 137 1.41 -2.55 7.20
C ARG A 137 2.82 -2.66 7.75
N MET A 138 3.66 -1.65 7.53
CA MET A 138 4.98 -1.56 8.14
C MET A 138 4.91 -1.09 9.60
N GLU A 139 4.04 -0.14 9.94
CA GLU A 139 3.81 0.27 11.33
C GLU A 139 3.26 -0.88 12.17
N MET A 140 2.30 -1.66 11.65
CA MET A 140 1.84 -2.90 12.30
C MET A 140 2.97 -3.89 12.54
N PHE A 141 3.95 -3.97 11.62
CA PHE A 141 5.09 -4.88 11.75
C PHE A 141 6.09 -4.46 12.84
N ILE A 142 6.21 -3.16 13.11
CA ILE A 142 7.17 -2.61 14.08
C ILE A 142 6.52 -2.18 15.41
N GLY A 143 5.19 -2.21 15.48
CA GLY A 143 4.42 -1.82 16.66
C GLY A 143 4.20 -0.30 16.77
N PHE A 144 3.89 0.37 15.65
CA PHE A 144 3.51 1.79 15.61
C PHE A 144 4.55 2.72 16.25
N LYS A 145 5.83 2.52 15.93
CA LYS A 145 6.94 3.25 16.58
C LYS A 145 7.30 4.57 15.92
N ASN A 146 6.92 4.78 14.66
CA ASN A 146 7.28 5.99 13.91
C ASN A 146 6.03 6.74 13.41
N ILE A 147 4.98 6.79 14.25
CA ILE A 147 3.69 7.38 13.91
C ILE A 147 3.81 8.79 13.30
N LEU A 148 4.51 9.72 13.94
CA LEU A 148 4.56 11.11 13.47
C LEU A 148 5.21 11.23 12.08
N PRO A 149 6.43 10.72 11.82
CA PRO A 149 6.98 10.70 10.47
C PRO A 149 6.08 9.99 9.45
N SER A 150 5.44 8.88 9.83
CA SER A 150 4.48 8.16 8.97
C SER A 150 3.25 9.01 8.61
N LEU A 151 2.71 9.76 9.56
CA LEU A 151 1.60 10.68 9.33
C LEU A 151 2.02 11.83 8.43
N PHE A 152 3.15 12.47 8.72
CA PHE A 152 3.63 13.63 7.96
C PHE A 152 3.98 13.28 6.52
N LEU A 153 4.63 12.14 6.29
CA LEU A 153 4.87 11.64 4.93
C LEU A 153 3.55 11.40 4.19
N SER A 154 2.59 10.74 4.84
CA SER A 154 1.27 10.49 4.25
C SER A 154 0.56 11.79 3.87
N ILE A 155 0.59 12.80 4.74
CA ILE A 155 -0.02 14.12 4.52
C ILE A 155 0.66 14.86 3.36
N LYS A 156 2.00 14.89 3.30
CA LYS A 156 2.74 15.50 2.18
C LYS A 156 2.28 14.91 0.85
N TYR A 157 2.20 13.58 0.77
CA TYR A 157 1.76 12.88 -0.43
C TYR A 157 0.28 13.13 -0.76
N ILE A 158 -0.61 13.16 0.25
CA ILE A 158 -2.02 13.51 0.04
C ILE A 158 -2.10 14.89 -0.59
N ILE A 159 -1.47 15.91 0.02
CA ILE A 159 -1.50 17.30 -0.42
C ILE A 159 -0.90 17.46 -1.83
N SER A 160 0.17 16.72 -2.16
CA SER A 160 0.75 16.76 -3.50
C SER A 160 -0.19 16.18 -4.59
N ASP A 161 -1.03 15.20 -4.24
CA ASP A 161 -1.95 14.51 -5.16
C ASP A 161 -3.33 15.21 -5.25
N THR A 162 -3.59 16.24 -4.45
CA THR A 162 -4.91 16.91 -4.40
C THR A 162 -5.30 17.61 -5.69
N ASN A 163 -4.33 17.97 -6.53
CA ASN A 163 -4.56 18.58 -7.83
C ASN A 163 -5.21 17.62 -8.84
N ASN A 164 -5.19 16.31 -8.58
CA ASN A 164 -5.73 15.27 -9.46
C ASN A 164 -6.99 14.58 -8.90
N ARG A 165 -7.63 15.13 -7.86
CA ARG A 165 -8.80 14.53 -7.21
C ARG A 165 -9.92 14.29 -8.21
N LYS A 166 -10.35 13.04 -8.31
CA LYS A 166 -11.55 12.66 -9.08
C LYS A 166 -12.77 12.84 -8.18
N LYS A 167 -13.78 13.56 -8.67
CA LYS A 167 -15.00 13.84 -7.89
C LYS A 167 -15.78 12.56 -7.61
N GLU A 168 -16.40 12.54 -6.43
CA GLU A 168 -17.36 11.54 -5.97
C GLU A 168 -18.46 11.25 -7.01
N SER A 169 -18.97 10.04 -6.94
CA SER A 169 -19.88 9.47 -7.89
C SER A 169 -20.72 8.38 -7.23
N ASN A 170 -22.01 8.67 -7.04
CA ASN A 170 -22.98 7.86 -6.28
C ASN A 170 -23.39 6.52 -6.94
N LYS A 171 -22.45 5.72 -7.47
CA LYS A 171 -22.75 4.42 -8.07
C LYS A 171 -21.99 3.30 -7.37
N TYR A 172 -22.71 2.60 -6.49
CA TYR A 172 -22.37 1.25 -6.05
C TYR A 172 -22.40 0.30 -7.24
N VAL A 173 -21.32 -0.45 -7.48
CA VAL A 173 -21.31 -1.56 -8.44
C VAL A 173 -20.47 -2.72 -7.92
N ASN A 174 -21.09 -3.89 -7.84
CA ASN A 174 -20.55 -5.16 -7.36
C ASN A 174 -20.12 -6.13 -8.49
N GLU A 175 -19.81 -5.64 -9.70
CA GLU A 175 -19.53 -6.50 -10.87
C GLU A 175 -18.21 -6.18 -11.59
N ILE A 176 -17.15 -5.89 -10.84
CA ILE A 176 -15.86 -5.57 -11.49
C ILE A 176 -15.18 -6.82 -12.06
N LEU A 177 -15.28 -7.97 -11.38
CA LEU A 177 -14.54 -9.18 -11.72
C LEU A 177 -15.28 -10.17 -12.64
N SER A 178 -16.59 -10.02 -12.84
CA SER A 178 -17.38 -11.07 -13.48
C SER A 178 -17.29 -11.09 -15.02
N ASN A 179 -16.98 -9.97 -15.69
CA ASN A 179 -16.92 -9.90 -17.17
C ASN A 179 -16.01 -8.78 -17.73
N ASN A 180 -15.05 -8.28 -16.95
CA ASN A 180 -14.16 -7.21 -17.39
C ASN A 180 -12.68 -7.57 -17.23
N VAL A 181 -11.90 -7.27 -18.26
CA VAL A 181 -10.44 -7.31 -18.24
C VAL A 181 -9.91 -5.96 -17.78
N ILE A 182 -9.08 -5.98 -16.74
CA ILE A 182 -8.41 -4.79 -16.21
C ILE A 182 -7.22 -4.44 -17.11
N ASN A 183 -7.03 -3.16 -17.43
CA ASN A 183 -5.82 -2.72 -18.10
C ASN A 183 -4.59 -3.02 -17.22
N LYS A 184 -3.55 -3.62 -17.82
CA LYS A 184 -2.28 -3.91 -17.16
C LYS A 184 -1.72 -2.72 -16.36
N ALA A 185 -1.84 -1.50 -16.87
CA ALA A 185 -1.36 -0.29 -16.19
C ALA A 185 -2.07 -0.02 -14.84
N ASP A 186 -3.32 -0.46 -14.70
CA ASP A 186 -4.16 -0.20 -13.53
C ASP A 186 -4.27 -1.41 -12.60
N LEU A 187 -3.70 -2.55 -13.01
CA LEU A 187 -3.82 -3.82 -12.30
C LEU A 187 -3.28 -3.74 -10.87
N ASN A 188 -2.11 -3.11 -10.67
CA ASN A 188 -1.53 -2.94 -9.34
C ASN A 188 -2.43 -2.11 -8.41
N ILE A 189 -3.06 -1.06 -8.95
CA ILE A 189 -4.02 -0.22 -8.23
C ILE A 189 -5.23 -1.06 -7.82
N PHE A 190 -5.83 -1.77 -8.78
CA PHE A 190 -6.99 -2.61 -8.55
C PHE A 190 -6.73 -3.69 -7.50
N LEU A 191 -5.63 -4.44 -7.61
CA LEU A 191 -5.31 -5.52 -6.66
C LEU A 191 -5.10 -4.98 -5.24
N ASN A 192 -4.51 -3.78 -5.09
CA ASN A 192 -4.35 -3.13 -3.79
C ASN A 192 -5.66 -2.53 -3.23
N LEU A 193 -6.63 -2.20 -4.06
CA LEU A 193 -7.99 -1.88 -3.61
C LEU A 193 -8.74 -3.15 -3.22
N TYR A 194 -8.66 -4.20 -4.04
CA TYR A 194 -9.33 -5.47 -3.81
C TYR A 194 -8.87 -6.11 -2.49
N ARG A 195 -7.56 -6.05 -2.19
CA ARG A 195 -7.04 -6.61 -0.93
C ARG A 195 -7.55 -5.90 0.34
N LEU A 196 -8.02 -4.65 0.23
CA LEU A 196 -8.49 -3.90 1.40
C LEU A 196 -9.83 -4.43 1.93
N ILE A 197 -10.60 -5.15 1.11
CA ILE A 197 -11.93 -5.66 1.46
C ILE A 197 -11.91 -6.55 2.73
N ASP A 198 -10.80 -7.24 2.98
CA ASP A 198 -10.64 -8.18 4.11
C ASP A 198 -9.41 -7.82 4.97
N GLU A 199 -8.95 -6.56 4.92
CA GLU A 199 -7.86 -6.11 5.78
C GLU A 199 -8.42 -5.72 7.17
N ASP A 200 -7.73 -6.16 8.23
CA ASP A 200 -8.12 -5.94 9.63
C ASP A 200 -7.83 -4.50 10.09
N LEU A 201 -8.64 -3.57 9.61
CA LEU A 201 -8.58 -2.13 9.91
C LEU A 201 -9.75 -1.72 10.81
N VAL A 202 -9.47 -0.88 11.80
CA VAL A 202 -10.50 -0.37 12.74
C VAL A 202 -11.56 0.46 12.00
N ARG A 203 -11.17 1.15 10.94
CA ARG A 203 -12.05 2.00 10.13
C ARG A 203 -12.56 1.32 8.86
N ILE A 204 -12.47 -0.01 8.75
CA ILE A 204 -12.87 -0.72 7.51
C ILE A 204 -14.31 -0.42 7.08
N ASP A 205 -15.24 -0.28 8.03
CA ASP A 205 -16.64 0.06 7.74
C ASP A 205 -16.80 1.43 7.07
N LYS A 206 -15.86 2.36 7.32
CA LYS A 206 -15.83 3.68 6.68
C LYS A 206 -15.05 3.69 5.37
N ILE A 207 -14.06 2.82 5.22
CA ILE A 207 -13.24 2.68 4.02
C ILE A 207 -13.98 1.91 2.92
N SER A 208 -14.64 0.81 3.30
CA SER A 208 -15.27 -0.13 2.38
C SER A 208 -16.26 0.47 1.37
N PRO A 209 -17.08 1.50 1.70
CA PRO A 209 -17.95 2.14 0.73
C PRO A 209 -17.20 2.76 -0.46
N TYR A 210 -15.95 3.18 -0.25
CA TYR A 210 -15.16 3.90 -1.26
C TYR A 210 -14.26 2.99 -2.11
N ILE A 211 -14.04 1.72 -1.73
CA ILE A 211 -13.10 0.82 -2.43
C ILE A 211 -13.52 0.61 -3.89
N TYR A 212 -14.78 0.22 -4.12
CA TYR A 212 -15.28 -0.05 -5.47
C TYR A 212 -15.41 1.22 -6.31
N GLU A 213 -15.77 2.32 -5.67
CA GLU A 213 -15.84 3.62 -6.35
C GLU A 213 -14.45 4.07 -6.81
N SER A 214 -13.45 4.00 -5.93
CA SER A 214 -12.07 4.33 -6.27
C SER A 214 -11.53 3.43 -7.38
N ALA A 215 -11.85 2.13 -7.36
CA ALA A 215 -11.48 1.21 -8.44
C ALA A 215 -12.08 1.65 -9.77
N ARG A 216 -13.35 2.08 -9.78
CA ARG A 216 -14.03 2.57 -10.98
C ARG A 216 -13.46 3.89 -11.51
N LEU A 217 -13.04 4.79 -10.61
CA LEU A 217 -12.45 6.07 -10.98
C LEU A 217 -11.01 5.92 -11.48
N ASN A 218 -10.26 4.95 -10.95
CA ASN A 218 -8.82 4.82 -11.17
C ASN A 218 -8.40 3.69 -12.09
N CYS A 219 -9.29 2.76 -12.42
CA CYS A 219 -8.97 1.63 -13.27
C CYS A 219 -9.81 1.62 -14.56
N ASN A 220 -9.16 1.27 -15.67
CA ASN A 220 -9.81 1.08 -16.95
C ASN A 220 -10.16 -0.40 -17.15
N PHE A 221 -11.43 -0.64 -17.44
CA PHE A 221 -12.00 -1.96 -17.65
C PHE A 221 -12.44 -2.13 -19.10
N LYS A 222 -12.12 -3.27 -19.70
CA LYS A 222 -12.62 -3.68 -21.01
C LYS A 222 -13.58 -4.84 -20.84
N LYS A 223 -14.74 -4.76 -21.49
CA LYS A 223 -15.72 -5.86 -21.49
C LYS A 223 -15.20 -6.97 -22.40
N GLU A 224 -14.57 -7.97 -21.81
CA GLU A 224 -13.94 -9.09 -22.49
C GLU A 224 -13.91 -10.32 -21.57
N LYS A 225 -13.98 -11.52 -22.17
CA LYS A 225 -13.85 -12.76 -21.39
C LYS A 225 -12.38 -13.02 -21.08
N ILE A 226 -12.09 -13.24 -19.80
CA ILE A 226 -10.74 -13.59 -19.35
C ILE A 226 -10.40 -14.98 -19.89
N ASN A 227 -9.32 -15.07 -20.67
CA ASN A 227 -8.78 -16.35 -21.12
C ASN A 227 -7.97 -16.97 -19.98
N VAL A 228 -8.56 -17.94 -19.30
CA VAL A 228 -7.95 -18.54 -18.11
C VAL A 228 -6.73 -19.39 -18.51
N LYS A 229 -5.55 -18.96 -18.09
CA LYS A 229 -4.26 -19.64 -18.30
C LYS A 229 -3.56 -19.83 -16.96
N VAL A 230 -3.55 -21.07 -16.47
CA VAL A 230 -2.94 -21.40 -15.18
C VAL A 230 -1.95 -22.55 -15.36
N ILE A 231 -0.79 -22.44 -14.72
CA ILE A 231 0.21 -23.51 -14.69
C ILE A 231 -0.16 -24.47 -13.56
N ASN A 232 -0.12 -25.78 -13.80
CA ASN A 232 -0.51 -26.79 -12.79
C ASN A 232 0.24 -26.63 -11.46
N ASP A 233 1.53 -26.29 -11.50
CA ASP A 233 2.34 -26.01 -10.32
C ASP A 233 1.79 -24.85 -9.48
N GLN A 234 1.18 -23.83 -10.11
CA GLN A 234 0.59 -22.70 -9.38
C GLN A 234 -0.62 -23.13 -8.54
N LEU A 235 -1.43 -24.06 -9.06
CA LEU A 235 -2.55 -24.64 -8.32
C LEU A 235 -2.07 -25.54 -7.17
N ALA A 236 -0.99 -26.29 -7.38
CA ALA A 236 -0.44 -27.19 -6.38
C ALA A 236 0.27 -26.46 -5.23
N TYR A 237 1.11 -25.47 -5.55
CA TYR A 237 1.92 -24.75 -4.56
C TYR A 237 1.25 -23.46 -4.03
N GLY A 238 0.20 -22.97 -4.70
CA GLY A 238 -0.47 -21.74 -4.33
C GLY A 238 0.51 -20.57 -4.19
N ARG A 239 0.39 -19.79 -3.12
CA ARG A 239 1.30 -18.66 -2.83
C ARG A 239 2.77 -19.07 -2.69
N MET A 240 3.07 -20.32 -2.33
CA MET A 240 4.45 -20.82 -2.25
C MET A 240 5.13 -20.83 -3.62
N TRP A 241 4.34 -20.95 -4.70
CA TRP A 241 4.84 -20.83 -6.07
C TRP A 241 5.57 -19.49 -6.29
N ILE A 242 5.05 -18.39 -5.74
CA ILE A 242 5.67 -17.06 -5.85
C ILE A 242 7.06 -17.04 -5.19
N SER A 243 7.19 -17.66 -4.01
CA SER A 243 8.48 -17.78 -3.31
C SER A 243 9.49 -18.59 -4.12
N LYS A 244 9.06 -19.73 -4.67
CA LYS A 244 9.89 -20.59 -5.53
C LYS A 244 10.32 -19.85 -6.80
N HIS A 245 9.38 -19.22 -7.50
CA HIS A 245 9.64 -18.43 -8.69
C HIS A 245 10.70 -17.35 -8.43
N LEU A 246 10.56 -16.57 -7.36
CA LEU A 246 11.55 -15.55 -6.99
C LEU A 246 12.91 -16.15 -6.63
N THR A 247 12.94 -17.32 -5.99
CA THR A 247 14.18 -18.02 -5.62
C THR A 247 14.94 -18.48 -6.86
N ASP A 248 14.24 -18.99 -7.87
CA ASP A 248 14.84 -19.48 -9.11
C ASP A 248 15.16 -18.35 -10.11
N LEU A 249 14.46 -17.22 -10.02
CA LEU A 249 14.66 -16.07 -10.90
C LEU A 249 16.04 -15.43 -10.72
N ASP A 250 16.74 -15.17 -11.83
CA ASP A 250 17.99 -14.40 -11.85
C ASP A 250 17.77 -13.03 -11.19
N TYR A 251 18.66 -12.66 -10.27
CA TYR A 251 18.62 -11.38 -9.57
C TYR A 251 18.54 -10.18 -10.53
N LYS A 252 19.16 -10.27 -11.71
CA LYS A 252 19.12 -9.19 -12.72
C LYS A 252 17.72 -8.91 -13.27
N LYS A 253 16.78 -9.85 -13.12
CA LYS A 253 15.39 -9.69 -13.55
C LYS A 253 14.50 -9.06 -12.48
N TYR A 254 15.01 -8.81 -11.28
CA TYR A 254 14.25 -8.17 -10.22
C TYR A 254 13.98 -6.71 -10.63
N SER A 255 12.74 -6.27 -10.51
CA SER A 255 12.32 -4.91 -10.77
C SER A 255 11.26 -4.48 -9.76
N VAL A 256 11.08 -3.17 -9.59
CA VAL A 256 10.07 -2.61 -8.68
C VAL A 256 8.69 -3.15 -9.02
N ASN A 257 8.28 -3.03 -10.29
CA ASN A 257 6.96 -3.48 -10.75
C ASN A 257 6.74 -4.97 -10.51
N LEU A 258 7.71 -5.83 -10.83
CA LEU A 258 7.61 -7.26 -10.58
C LEU A 258 7.32 -7.57 -9.10
N LEU A 259 8.07 -6.93 -8.19
CA LEU A 259 7.92 -7.21 -6.76
C LEU A 259 6.62 -6.65 -6.18
N LEU A 260 6.19 -5.46 -6.62
CA LEU A 260 4.92 -4.87 -6.23
C LEU A 260 3.73 -5.69 -6.73
N ASP A 261 3.79 -6.17 -7.97
CA ASP A 261 2.72 -7.01 -8.55
C ASP A 261 2.66 -8.37 -7.85
N LEU A 262 3.80 -9.02 -7.64
CA LEU A 262 3.85 -10.29 -6.93
C LEU A 262 3.31 -10.19 -5.48
N ASP A 263 3.60 -9.12 -4.74
CA ASP A 263 2.96 -8.94 -3.42
C ASP A 263 1.46 -8.69 -3.54
N ALA A 264 1.02 -7.86 -4.49
CA ALA A 264 -0.40 -7.57 -4.69
C ALA A 264 -1.19 -8.86 -4.99
N PHE A 265 -0.69 -9.70 -5.91
CA PHE A 265 -1.26 -11.02 -6.17
C PHE A 265 -1.21 -11.94 -4.94
N ARG A 266 -0.08 -12.01 -4.24
CA ARG A 266 0.06 -12.78 -2.98
C ARG A 266 -0.98 -12.36 -1.95
N ALA A 267 -1.34 -11.08 -1.89
CA ALA A 267 -2.39 -10.56 -1.02
C ALA A 267 -3.76 -11.07 -1.46
N CYS A 268 -4.12 -10.91 -2.72
CA CYS A 268 -5.41 -11.36 -3.25
C CYS A 268 -5.59 -12.89 -3.13
N PHE A 269 -4.54 -13.68 -3.38
CA PHE A 269 -4.57 -15.13 -3.17
C PHE A 269 -4.78 -15.55 -1.70
N LYS A 270 -4.48 -14.68 -0.73
CA LYS A 270 -4.79 -14.94 0.68
C LYS A 270 -6.29 -14.82 0.97
N MET A 271 -6.97 -13.96 0.21
CA MET A 271 -8.38 -13.60 0.41
C MET A 271 -9.33 -14.39 -0.47
N SER A 272 -8.87 -14.82 -1.64
CA SER A 272 -9.71 -15.56 -2.58
C SER A 272 -10.13 -16.91 -1.98
N ASN A 273 -11.43 -17.05 -1.77
CA ASN A 273 -12.05 -18.26 -1.23
C ASN A 273 -12.55 -19.22 -2.33
N SER A 274 -12.43 -18.84 -3.61
CA SER A 274 -12.92 -19.65 -4.73
C SER A 274 -11.80 -20.10 -5.66
N GLN A 275 -11.88 -21.33 -6.16
CA GLN A 275 -10.90 -21.82 -7.13
C GLN A 275 -10.95 -21.04 -8.45
N ASP A 276 -12.12 -20.56 -8.86
CA ASP A 276 -12.27 -19.86 -10.14
C ASP A 276 -11.70 -18.45 -10.11
N GLU A 277 -11.88 -17.72 -9.00
CA GLU A 277 -11.21 -16.43 -8.80
C GLU A 277 -9.68 -16.60 -8.73
N ASN A 278 -9.20 -17.62 -8.02
CA ASN A 278 -7.78 -17.96 -8.00
C ASN A 278 -7.23 -18.23 -9.42
N LYS A 279 -7.97 -18.94 -10.27
CA LYS A 279 -7.57 -19.16 -11.67
C LYS A 279 -7.50 -17.85 -12.46
N VAL A 280 -8.45 -16.93 -12.25
CA VAL A 280 -8.43 -15.59 -12.85
C VAL A 280 -7.20 -14.81 -12.42
N LEU A 281 -6.92 -14.76 -11.11
CA LEU A 281 -5.73 -14.10 -10.56
C LEU A 281 -4.43 -14.68 -11.11
N TRP A 282 -4.31 -16.01 -11.21
CA TRP A 282 -3.14 -16.65 -11.84
C TRP A 282 -3.00 -16.30 -13.33
N SER A 283 -4.12 -16.20 -14.04
CA SER A 283 -4.11 -15.83 -15.46
C SER A 283 -3.57 -14.42 -15.66
N TYR A 284 -4.04 -13.46 -14.84
CA TYR A 284 -3.48 -12.12 -14.84
C TYR A 284 -2.00 -12.13 -14.48
N LEU A 285 -1.57 -12.88 -13.46
CA LEU A 285 -0.16 -12.93 -13.11
C LEU A 285 0.69 -13.48 -14.29
N ASN A 286 0.24 -14.53 -14.95
CA ASN A 286 0.97 -15.17 -16.06
C ASN A 286 1.11 -14.26 -17.29
N GLU A 287 0.20 -13.32 -17.51
CA GLU A 287 0.30 -12.32 -18.57
C GLU A 287 1.25 -11.15 -18.20
N ASN A 288 1.66 -11.08 -16.93
CA ASN A 288 2.46 -10.00 -16.38
C ASN A 288 3.87 -10.38 -15.95
N LEU A 289 4.18 -11.68 -15.86
CA LEU A 289 5.53 -12.23 -15.69
C LEU A 289 6.32 -12.26 -17.00
#